data_AF-A0A9P7BDF4-F1
#
_entry.id   AF-A0A9P7BDF4-F1
#
_cell.length_a   1.000
_cell.length_b   1.000
_cell.length_c   1.000
_cell.angle_alpha   90.00
_cell.angle_beta   90.00
_cell.angle_gamma   90.00
#
_symmetry.space_group_name_H-M   'P 1'
#
loop_
_entity.id
_entity.type
_entity.pdbx_description
1 polymer ?
#
loop_
_entity_poly.entity_id
_entity_poly.type
_entity_poly.pdbx_seq_one_letter_code
_entity_poly.pdbx_strand_id
1 'polypeptide(L)'
;MSRQVGVVKFDLGEKHSDIIVKDIRIWTHCSDITTSNDDNDDEQKTVEVWSYSGRFLQYVDLWSLPLWLQPHGNEKGDSIFDCYTMSKATMAYFSTKLKDQRRGIVIYFETHMADDSGIWIFFKNDTGDQVRCYPLDLHPKKLIDEQINELYNEHSSISRRDSEIDEILNKTKKRITITNKEVAKNLRINDKKLQFNETLSKLILGGLRLRGIPNTQSSFQRLYKMTFDASEFTYRDELKKMSKGLPIEVTFESLQETVEILLRLFTKS
;
A
#
# COMPACT_ATOMS: atom_id res chain seq x y z
N MET A 1 15.56 9.00 35.76
CA MET A 1 14.09 8.88 35.91
C MET A 1 13.48 8.86 34.51
N SER A 2 12.45 8.05 34.25
CA SER A 2 11.80 8.04 32.93
C SER A 2 10.84 9.23 32.81
N ARG A 3 10.86 9.94 31.68
CA ARG A 3 9.98 11.07 31.40
C ARG A 3 9.14 10.80 30.16
N GLN A 4 7.85 11.13 30.20
CA GLN A 4 6.98 11.07 29.04
C GLN A 4 7.36 12.20 28.06
N VAL A 5 7.61 11.82 26.81
CA VAL A 5 8.04 12.71 25.73
C VAL A 5 6.91 12.96 24.73
N GLY A 6 6.12 11.93 24.41
CA GLY A 6 5.10 12.03 23.36
C GLY A 6 3.95 11.04 23.51
N VAL A 7 2.85 11.33 22.80
CA VAL A 7 1.73 10.41 22.60
C VAL A 7 1.50 10.22 21.11
N VAL A 8 1.37 8.96 20.72
CA VAL A 8 1.26 8.54 19.34
C VAL A 8 -0.03 7.79 19.10
N LYS A 9 -0.60 8.02 17.92
CA LYS A 9 -1.62 7.17 17.32
C LYS A 9 -1.19 6.81 15.90
N PHE A 10 -1.57 5.64 15.42
CA PHE A 10 -1.34 5.28 14.02
C PHE A 10 -2.46 4.44 13.44
N ASP A 11 -2.66 4.57 12.14
CA ASP A 11 -3.61 3.80 11.36
C ASP A 11 -2.97 2.54 10.76
N LEU A 12 -3.67 1.41 10.82
CA LEU A 12 -3.27 0.15 10.21
C LEU A 12 -3.61 0.06 8.71
N GLY A 13 -4.44 0.97 8.20
CA GLY A 13 -4.87 1.11 6.81
C GLY A 13 -5.99 0.16 6.39
N GLU A 14 -6.41 0.28 5.13
CA GLU A 14 -7.61 -0.36 4.56
C GLU A 14 -7.66 -1.89 4.74
N LYS A 15 -6.49 -2.55 4.68
CA LYS A 15 -6.37 -4.02 4.87
C LYS A 15 -6.81 -4.49 6.26
N HIS A 16 -6.83 -3.58 7.22
CA HIS A 16 -7.22 -3.82 8.61
C HIS A 16 -8.42 -2.96 9.00
N SER A 17 -9.33 -2.67 8.05
CA SER A 17 -10.59 -1.94 8.31
C SER A 17 -10.38 -0.58 9.00
N ASP A 18 -9.28 0.11 8.65
CA ASP A 18 -8.91 1.43 9.20
C ASP A 18 -8.90 1.47 10.73
N ILE A 19 -8.50 0.35 11.36
CA ILE A 19 -8.33 0.27 12.80
C ILE A 19 -7.19 1.20 13.21
N ILE A 20 -7.51 2.15 14.09
CA ILE A 20 -6.56 3.11 14.65
C ILE A 20 -6.07 2.60 16.01
N VAL A 21 -4.76 2.39 16.12
CA VAL A 21 -4.08 2.13 17.39
C VAL A 21 -3.80 3.47 18.06
N LYS A 22 -4.25 3.64 19.31
CA LYS A 22 -4.22 4.93 20.04
C LYS A 22 -3.49 4.79 21.39
N ASP A 23 -3.18 5.93 22.01
CA ASP A 23 -2.61 6.01 23.37
C ASP A 23 -1.28 5.23 23.51
N ILE A 24 -0.37 5.45 22.56
CA ILE A 24 1.00 4.94 22.65
C ILE A 24 1.85 6.06 23.24
N ARG A 25 2.26 5.91 24.48
CA ARG A 25 3.05 6.91 25.19
C ARG A 25 4.52 6.56 25.09
N ILE A 26 5.31 7.52 24.65
CA ILE A 26 6.74 7.35 24.41
C ILE A 26 7.49 8.02 25.56
N TRP A 27 8.41 7.29 26.16
CA TRP A 27 9.17 7.70 27.33
C TRP A 27 10.66 7.60 27.05
N THR A 28 11.41 8.60 27.48
CA THR A 28 12.88 8.57 27.45
C THR A 28 13.45 8.36 28.85
N HIS A 29 14.61 7.69 28.91
CA HIS A 29 15.47 7.68 30.08
C HIS A 29 16.45 8.84 29.97
N CYS A 30 16.07 9.99 30.51
CA CYS A 30 16.97 11.13 30.63
C CYS A 30 17.98 10.82 31.76
N SER A 31 19.24 10.51 31.42
CA SER A 31 20.34 10.39 32.39
C SER A 31 21.22 11.63 32.48
N ASP A 32 21.13 12.60 31.58
CA ASP A 32 22.02 13.77 31.59
C ASP A 32 21.25 15.09 31.58
N ILE A 33 20.83 15.53 32.77
CA ILE A 33 20.84 16.98 33.05
C ILE A 33 22.31 17.30 33.34
N THR A 34 23.10 17.55 32.30
CA THR A 34 24.35 18.27 32.50
C THR A 34 23.98 19.66 32.99
N THR A 35 24.26 19.87 34.27
CA THR A 35 24.54 21.16 34.91
C THR A 35 25.33 22.07 33.96
N SER A 36 24.62 22.90 33.19
CA SER A 36 25.11 24.23 32.85
C SER A 36 24.66 25.14 33.98
N ASN A 37 25.63 25.57 34.79
CA ASN A 37 25.47 26.61 35.78
C ASN A 37 24.73 27.80 35.17
N ASP A 38 23.53 28.06 35.66
CA ASP A 38 23.05 29.42 35.90
C ASP A 38 22.08 29.30 37.08
N ASP A 39 22.57 29.77 38.24
CA ASP A 39 21.72 30.13 39.35
C ASP A 39 20.72 31.15 38.84
N ASN A 40 19.44 30.77 38.72
CA ASN A 40 18.28 31.51 39.22
C ASN A 40 16.96 30.89 38.72
N ASP A 41 16.10 30.67 39.70
CA ASP A 41 14.65 30.64 39.67
C ASP A 41 13.89 29.46 39.02
N ASP A 42 13.14 28.82 39.93
CA ASP A 42 12.03 27.89 39.75
C ASP A 42 11.03 28.34 38.67
N GLU A 43 11.16 27.80 37.46
CA GLU A 43 10.01 27.58 36.58
C GLU A 43 10.06 26.16 36.00
N GLN A 44 9.05 25.38 36.37
CA GLN A 44 8.73 24.09 35.78
C GLN A 44 8.63 24.24 34.26
N LYS A 45 9.70 23.90 33.53
CA LYS A 45 9.68 23.72 32.08
C LYS A 45 8.72 22.56 31.77
N THR A 46 7.44 22.89 31.60
CA THR A 46 6.40 22.01 31.08
C THR A 46 6.79 21.68 29.65
N VAL A 47 7.56 20.59 29.46
CA VAL A 47 7.87 20.08 28.14
C VAL A 47 6.54 19.69 27.50
N GLU A 48 6.22 20.38 26.42
CA GLU A 48 5.06 20.08 25.60
C GLU A 48 5.18 18.63 25.11
N VAL A 49 4.25 17.80 25.56
CA VAL A 49 4.16 16.41 25.10
C VAL A 49 3.68 16.45 23.66
N TRP A 50 4.54 16.07 22.72
CA TRP A 50 4.17 16.09 21.31
C TRP A 50 3.16 14.99 20.99
N SER A 51 2.27 15.28 20.03
CA SER A 51 1.23 14.36 19.58
C SER A 51 1.36 14.10 18.09
N TYR A 52 1.81 12.90 17.71
CA TYR A 52 1.93 12.51 16.29
C TYR A 52 0.89 11.49 15.85
N SER A 53 0.47 11.64 14.59
CA SER A 53 -0.37 10.70 13.88
C SER A 53 0.47 10.01 12.81
N GLY A 54 0.49 8.69 12.81
CA GLY A 54 1.25 7.91 11.86
C GLY A 54 0.41 6.93 11.06
N ARG A 55 1.06 6.28 10.10
CA ARG A 55 0.51 5.20 9.30
C ARG A 55 1.44 4.00 9.38
N PHE A 56 0.86 2.83 9.55
CA PHE A 56 1.56 1.56 9.46
C PHE A 56 2.04 1.33 8.02
N LEU A 57 3.33 1.03 7.83
CA LEU A 57 3.87 0.63 6.54
C LEU A 57 3.92 -0.88 6.41
N GLN A 58 4.74 -1.51 7.26
CA GLN A 58 5.05 -2.91 7.13
C GLN A 58 5.68 -3.49 8.39
N TYR A 59 5.75 -4.81 8.41
CA TYR A 59 6.57 -5.56 9.35
C TYR A 59 7.95 -5.80 8.73
N VAL A 60 9.00 -5.68 9.53
CA VAL A 60 10.39 -5.96 9.12
C VAL A 60 11.01 -6.96 10.08
N ASP A 61 12.00 -7.72 9.59
CA ASP A 61 12.87 -8.51 10.46
C ASP A 61 14.06 -7.63 10.88
N LEU A 62 14.23 -7.42 12.18
CA LEU A 62 15.28 -6.59 12.76
C LEU A 62 16.68 -7.11 12.44
N TRP A 63 16.84 -8.42 12.24
CA TRP A 63 18.13 -9.02 11.89
C TRP A 63 18.46 -8.86 10.40
N SER A 64 17.44 -8.65 9.57
CA SER A 64 17.61 -8.33 8.16
C SER A 64 17.94 -6.85 7.92
N LEU A 65 17.79 -6.00 8.95
CA LEU A 65 18.12 -4.59 8.84
C LEU A 65 19.64 -4.40 8.74
N PRO A 66 20.11 -3.57 7.80
CA PRO A 66 21.50 -3.19 7.75
C PRO A 66 22.02 -2.65 9.09
N LEU A 67 23.26 -3.00 9.44
CA LEU A 67 23.86 -2.62 10.72
C LEU A 67 23.90 -1.10 10.95
N TRP A 68 24.02 -0.32 9.88
CA TRP A 68 24.00 1.15 9.94
C TRP A 68 22.62 1.75 10.25
N LEU A 69 21.55 0.95 10.23
CA LEU A 69 20.19 1.32 10.66
C LEU A 69 19.86 0.86 12.07
N GLN A 70 20.72 0.06 12.69
CA GLN A 70 20.50 -0.38 14.06
C GLN A 70 20.80 0.79 15.02
N PRO A 71 20.04 0.92 16.11
CA PRO A 71 20.29 1.99 17.07
C PRO A 71 21.69 1.79 17.67
N HIS A 72 22.64 2.62 17.24
CA HIS A 72 23.99 2.60 17.81
C HIS A 72 23.91 3.15 19.24
N GLY A 73 24.26 2.32 20.21
CA GLY A 73 24.38 2.70 21.63
C GLY A 73 25.59 3.60 21.92
N ASN A 74 25.97 4.50 21.00
CA ASN A 74 27.12 5.37 21.17
C ASN A 74 26.71 6.68 21.86
N GLU A 75 27.10 6.81 23.14
CA GLU A 75 27.61 8.02 23.85
C GLU A 75 26.82 9.34 23.83
N LYS A 76 25.76 9.47 23.03
CA LYS A 76 24.70 10.49 23.16
C LYS A 76 23.40 9.72 23.37
N GLY A 77 23.16 9.33 24.62
CA GLY A 77 22.02 8.50 24.97
C GLY A 77 20.70 9.19 24.67
N ASP A 78 20.03 8.85 23.56
CA ASP A 78 18.59 9.15 23.41
C ASP A 78 17.87 8.43 22.24
N SER A 79 18.47 7.45 21.56
CA SER A 79 17.85 6.91 20.34
C SER A 79 16.80 5.83 20.60
N ILE A 80 16.67 5.29 21.81
CA ILE A 80 15.71 4.23 22.12
C ILE A 80 14.75 4.72 23.19
N PHE A 81 13.46 4.70 22.86
CA PHE A 81 12.38 5.07 23.75
C PHE A 81 11.59 3.86 24.21
N ASP A 82 11.12 3.90 25.45
CA ASP A 82 10.19 2.91 25.98
C ASP A 82 8.76 3.31 25.66
N CYS A 83 7.95 2.33 25.27
CA CYS A 83 6.54 2.52 24.96
C CYS A 83 5.66 1.99 26.09
N TYR A 84 4.78 2.86 26.59
CA TYR A 84 3.74 2.51 27.55
C TYR A 84 2.37 2.81 26.96
N THR A 85 1.35 2.08 27.40
CA THR A 85 -0.04 2.33 26.98
C THR A 85 -0.98 2.03 28.12
N MET A 86 -2.04 2.83 28.26
CA MET A 86 -3.15 2.54 29.17
C MET A 86 -4.30 1.85 28.43
N SER A 87 -4.26 1.84 27.10
CA SER A 87 -5.24 1.17 26.25
C SER A 87 -5.02 -0.34 26.20
N LYS A 88 -6.00 -1.09 26.70
CA LYS A 88 -6.03 -2.56 26.60
C LYS A 88 -5.97 -3.05 25.15
N ALA A 89 -6.60 -2.32 24.22
CA ALA A 89 -6.59 -2.67 22.81
C ALA A 89 -5.19 -2.54 22.19
N THR A 90 -4.46 -1.48 22.55
CA THR A 90 -3.09 -1.24 22.09
C THR A 90 -2.12 -2.26 22.67
N MET A 91 -2.28 -2.61 23.94
CA MET A 91 -1.54 -3.68 24.60
C MET A 91 -1.81 -5.05 23.94
N ALA A 92 -3.08 -5.37 23.63
CA ALA A 92 -3.46 -6.58 22.91
C ALA A 92 -2.89 -6.61 21.48
N TYR A 93 -2.86 -5.47 20.80
CA TYR A 93 -2.27 -5.33 19.48
C TYR A 93 -0.78 -5.67 19.50
N PHE A 94 0.00 -5.02 20.38
CA PHE A 94 1.44 -5.27 20.46
C PHE A 94 1.75 -6.70 20.92
N SER A 95 1.07 -7.22 21.95
CA SER A 95 1.28 -8.61 22.39
C SER A 95 0.93 -9.64 21.30
N THR A 96 0.00 -9.34 20.40
CA THR A 96 -0.34 -10.22 19.29
C THR A 96 0.63 -10.10 18.12
N LYS A 97 1.06 -8.88 17.79
CA LYS A 97 1.90 -8.61 16.60
C LYS A 97 3.39 -8.76 16.86
N LEU A 98 3.86 -8.40 18.04
CA LEU A 98 5.25 -8.51 18.53
C LEU A 98 5.44 -9.77 19.40
N LYS A 99 4.92 -10.92 18.96
CA LYS A 99 5.23 -12.21 19.61
C LYS A 99 6.67 -12.64 19.37
N ASP A 100 7.14 -12.36 18.16
CA ASP A 100 8.49 -12.64 17.71
C ASP A 100 9.39 -11.44 18.01
N GLN A 101 10.49 -11.67 18.73
CA GLN A 101 11.48 -10.66 19.08
C GLN A 101 12.16 -10.08 17.84
N ARG A 102 12.23 -10.86 16.75
CA ARG A 102 12.82 -10.41 15.49
C ARG A 102 11.94 -9.44 14.73
N ARG A 103 10.66 -9.32 15.07
CA ARG A 103 9.73 -8.51 14.31
C ARG A 103 9.77 -7.06 14.76
N GLY A 104 10.05 -6.16 13.81
CA GLY A 104 9.82 -4.72 13.92
C GLY A 104 8.51 -4.32 13.23
N ILE A 105 7.79 -3.36 13.81
CA ILE A 105 6.64 -2.69 13.22
C ILE A 105 7.10 -1.32 12.75
N VAL A 106 7.06 -1.07 11.44
CA VAL A 106 7.47 0.20 10.85
C VAL A 106 6.27 1.12 10.71
N ILE A 107 6.41 2.32 11.27
CA ILE A 107 5.38 3.36 11.27
C ILE A 107 6.00 4.62 10.70
N TYR A 108 5.29 5.25 9.78
CA TYR A 108 5.64 6.56 9.27
C TYR A 108 4.78 7.61 9.94
N PHE A 109 5.42 8.55 10.60
CA PHE A 109 4.82 9.77 11.09
C PHE A 109 5.01 10.85 10.03
N GLU A 110 3.91 11.51 9.70
CA GLU A 110 3.95 12.72 8.89
C GLU A 110 4.51 13.84 9.77
N THR A 111 5.83 13.89 9.85
CA THR A 111 6.55 14.96 10.55
C THR A 111 6.63 16.18 9.63
N HIS A 112 6.32 17.36 10.17
CA HIS A 112 6.53 18.65 9.50
C HIS A 112 7.99 19.13 9.60
N MET A 113 8.88 18.36 10.22
CA MET A 113 10.30 18.72 10.36
C MET A 113 11.10 18.10 9.20
N ALA A 114 11.74 18.97 8.42
CA ALA A 114 12.27 18.70 7.09
C ALA A 114 13.43 17.68 7.00
N ASP A 115 14.03 17.28 8.12
CA ASP A 115 15.27 16.49 8.13
C ASP A 115 15.15 15.09 8.75
N ASP A 116 14.08 14.81 9.50
CA ASP A 116 13.85 13.48 10.05
C ASP A 116 12.97 12.67 9.11
N SER A 117 13.39 11.44 8.80
CA SER A 117 12.69 10.53 7.88
C SER A 117 11.23 10.25 8.24
N GLY A 118 10.81 10.61 9.46
CA GLY A 118 9.48 10.33 10.00
C GLY A 118 9.25 8.84 10.27
N ILE A 119 10.22 7.96 10.01
CA ILE A 119 10.06 6.52 10.13
C ILE A 119 10.50 6.08 11.52
N TRP A 120 9.65 5.34 12.21
CA TRP A 120 9.91 4.78 13.53
C TRP A 120 9.66 3.29 13.52
N ILE A 121 10.49 2.56 14.26
CA ILE A 121 10.40 1.11 14.36
C ILE A 121 10.06 0.75 15.80
N PHE A 122 8.93 0.06 15.97
CA PHE A 122 8.51 -0.51 17.26
C PHE A 122 8.92 -1.97 17.31
N PHE A 123 9.56 -2.38 18.40
CA PHE A 123 10.07 -3.72 18.59
C PHE A 123 9.95 -4.14 20.05
N LYS A 124 10.15 -5.43 20.30
CA LYS A 124 10.16 -5.99 21.65
C LYS A 124 11.59 -6.27 22.06
N ASN A 125 11.96 -5.88 23.27
CA ASN A 125 13.31 -6.12 23.80
C ASN A 125 13.51 -7.61 24.17
N ASP A 126 14.74 -8.09 24.11
CA ASP A 126 15.09 -9.49 24.42
C ASP A 126 14.99 -9.80 25.92
N THR A 127 15.20 -8.80 26.77
CA THR A 127 15.29 -8.95 28.24
C THR A 127 13.98 -8.63 28.98
N GLY A 128 12.91 -8.23 28.28
CA GLY A 128 11.62 -7.96 28.91
C GLY A 128 10.45 -7.87 27.95
N ASP A 129 9.23 -8.03 28.44
CA ASP A 129 7.99 -7.89 27.65
C ASP A 129 7.66 -6.43 27.25
N GLN A 130 8.66 -5.55 27.32
CA GLN A 130 8.52 -4.14 27.05
C GLN A 130 8.70 -3.84 25.57
N VAL A 131 7.75 -3.07 25.04
CA VAL A 131 7.81 -2.54 23.68
C VAL A 131 8.68 -1.29 23.71
N ARG A 132 9.64 -1.23 22.78
CA ARG A 132 10.50 -0.08 22.56
C ARG A 132 10.31 0.46 21.17
N CYS A 133 10.69 1.71 20.97
CA CYS A 133 10.75 2.30 19.64
C CYS A 133 11.99 3.14 19.46
N TYR A 134 12.39 3.30 18.20
CA TYR A 134 13.43 4.25 17.82
C TYR A 134 13.08 4.91 16.48
N PRO A 135 13.41 6.20 16.31
CA PRO A 135 13.36 6.87 15.02
C PRO A 135 14.51 6.34 14.14
N LEU A 136 14.21 6.15 12.87
CA LEU A 136 15.17 5.70 11.87
C LEU A 136 15.88 6.89 11.24
N ASP A 137 17.18 7.02 11.45
CA ASP A 137 17.97 8.01 10.73
C ASP A 137 18.31 7.51 9.33
N LEU A 138 17.90 8.27 8.30
CA LEU A 138 18.22 7.98 6.89
C LEU A 138 19.41 8.79 6.38
N HIS A 139 20.03 9.62 7.21
CA HIS A 139 21.22 10.38 6.86
C HIS A 139 22.37 9.49 6.36
N PRO A 140 22.67 8.32 6.98
CA PRO A 140 23.73 7.44 6.48
C PRO A 140 23.47 6.95 5.06
N LYS A 141 22.19 6.70 4.72
CA LYS A 141 21.81 6.31 3.35
C LYS A 141 22.09 7.43 2.36
N LYS A 142 21.78 8.69 2.71
CA LYS A 142 22.04 9.84 1.83
C LYS A 142 23.53 9.98 1.52
N LEU A 143 24.39 9.84 2.53
CA LEU A 143 25.85 9.89 2.36
C LEU A 143 26.36 8.77 1.44
N ILE A 144 25.84 7.54 1.60
CA ILE A 144 26.21 6.41 0.73
C ILE A 144 25.73 6.66 -0.70
N ASP A 145 24.50 7.15 -0.89
CA ASP A 145 23.96 7.46 -2.22
C ASP A 145 24.75 8.58 -2.90
N GLU A 146 25.19 9.59 -2.15
CA GLU A 146 26.05 10.67 -2.66
C GLU A 146 27.40 10.13 -3.13
N GLN A 147 28.07 9.30 -2.33
CA GLN A 147 29.33 8.67 -2.72
C GLN A 147 29.17 7.74 -3.94
N ILE A 148 28.08 6.99 -4.02
CA ILE A 148 27.78 6.14 -5.17
C ILE A 148 27.58 7.00 -6.42
N ASN A 149 26.85 8.12 -6.32
CA ASN A 149 26.63 9.03 -7.44
C ASN A 149 27.93 9.69 -7.90
N GLU A 150 28.81 10.07 -6.98
CA GLU A 150 30.15 10.59 -7.29
C GLU A 150 30.96 9.55 -8.06
N LEU A 151 30.99 8.30 -7.61
CA LEU A 151 31.68 7.20 -8.33
C LEU A 151 31.07 6.92 -9.71
N TYR A 152 29.75 6.95 -9.86
CA TYR A 152 29.10 6.83 -11.17
C TYR A 152 29.49 7.97 -12.11
N ASN A 153 29.55 9.20 -11.60
CA ASN A 153 29.95 10.36 -12.39
C ASN A 153 31.43 10.30 -12.78
N GLU A 154 32.31 9.87 -11.88
CA GLU A 154 33.73 9.66 -12.17
C GLU A 154 33.95 8.54 -13.21
N HIS A 155 33.28 7.40 -13.07
CA HIS A 155 33.35 6.32 -14.06
C HIS A 155 32.71 6.68 -15.41
N SER A 156 31.71 7.55 -15.44
CA SER A 156 31.13 8.08 -16.70
C SER A 156 32.12 8.92 -17.52
N SER A 157 33.13 9.51 -16.85
CA SER A 157 34.19 10.27 -17.53
C SER A 157 35.27 9.37 -18.16
N ILE A 158 35.45 8.15 -17.63
CA ILE A 158 36.50 7.20 -18.05
C ILE A 158 35.98 6.13 -19.05
N SER A 159 34.69 5.75 -19.02
CA SER A 159 34.11 4.75 -19.95
C SER A 159 32.98 5.30 -20.83
N ARG A 160 33.37 6.09 -21.85
CA ARG A 160 32.43 6.50 -22.92
C ARG A 160 32.00 5.36 -23.85
N ARG A 161 32.72 4.23 -23.87
CA ARG A 161 32.40 3.09 -24.78
C ARG A 161 31.46 2.06 -24.16
N ASP A 162 31.51 1.82 -22.84
CA ASP A 162 30.57 0.88 -22.19
C ASP A 162 29.20 1.54 -21.91
N SER A 163 29.18 2.87 -21.74
CA SER A 163 27.95 3.65 -21.58
C SER A 163 27.02 3.55 -22.81
N GLU A 164 27.56 3.43 -24.03
CA GLU A 164 26.74 3.21 -25.23
C GLU A 164 26.07 1.82 -25.23
N ILE A 165 26.78 0.78 -24.78
CA ILE A 165 26.25 -0.60 -24.71
C ILE A 165 25.18 -0.69 -23.62
N ASP A 166 25.41 -0.09 -22.45
CA ASP A 166 24.45 -0.06 -21.36
C ASP A 166 23.23 0.83 -21.68
N GLU A 167 23.41 1.94 -22.40
CA GLU A 167 22.29 2.70 -22.94
C GLU A 167 21.46 1.88 -23.92
N ILE A 168 22.10 1.12 -24.82
CA ILE A 168 21.41 0.26 -25.77
C ILE A 168 20.65 -0.85 -25.04
N LEU A 169 21.26 -1.49 -24.04
CA LEU A 169 20.61 -2.49 -23.19
C LEU A 169 19.43 -1.91 -22.41
N ASN A 170 19.57 -0.70 -21.85
CA ASN A 170 18.50 -0.03 -21.12
C ASN A 170 17.37 0.43 -22.06
N LYS A 171 17.68 0.94 -23.25
CA LYS A 171 16.68 1.23 -24.30
C LYS A 171 15.95 -0.04 -24.74
N THR A 172 16.65 -1.16 -24.83
CA THR A 172 16.08 -2.46 -25.22
C THR A 172 15.18 -3.03 -24.13
N LYS A 173 15.64 -3.05 -22.87
CA LYS A 173 14.81 -3.43 -21.71
C LYS A 173 13.57 -2.55 -21.59
N LYS A 174 13.70 -1.23 -21.76
CA LYS A 174 12.55 -0.31 -21.78
C LYS A 174 11.56 -0.64 -22.90
N ARG A 175 12.03 -0.92 -24.13
CA ARG A 175 11.17 -1.35 -25.24
C ARG A 175 10.45 -2.68 -24.95
N ILE A 176 11.15 -3.67 -24.39
CA ILE A 176 10.56 -4.95 -24.01
C ILE A 176 9.50 -4.75 -22.92
N THR A 177 9.75 -3.91 -21.92
CA THR A 177 8.76 -3.63 -20.86
C THR A 177 7.54 -2.90 -21.39
N ILE A 178 7.71 -1.95 -22.32
CA ILE A 178 6.58 -1.22 -22.94
C ILE A 178 5.73 -2.18 -23.78
N THR A 179 6.36 -2.99 -24.64
CA THR A 179 5.65 -3.96 -25.48
C THR A 179 4.94 -5.02 -24.63
N ASN A 180 5.57 -5.55 -23.58
CA ASN A 180 4.93 -6.47 -22.65
C ASN A 180 3.73 -5.84 -21.93
N LYS A 181 3.84 -4.56 -21.55
CA LYS A 181 2.74 -3.82 -20.91
C LYS A 181 1.57 -3.60 -21.88
N GLU A 182 1.83 -3.32 -23.15
CA GLU A 182 0.80 -3.19 -24.19
C GLU A 182 0.12 -4.53 -24.48
N VAL A 183 0.89 -5.61 -24.61
CA VAL A 183 0.35 -6.97 -24.80
C VAL A 183 -0.51 -7.38 -23.60
N ALA A 184 -0.03 -7.16 -22.37
CA ALA A 184 -0.81 -7.44 -21.17
C ALA A 184 -2.09 -6.59 -21.08
N LYS A 185 -2.06 -5.34 -21.53
CA LYS A 185 -3.26 -4.49 -21.61
C LYS A 185 -4.25 -5.03 -22.63
N ASN A 186 -3.79 -5.43 -23.81
CA ASN A 186 -4.64 -6.01 -24.86
C ASN A 186 -5.27 -7.34 -24.44
N LEU A 187 -4.51 -8.20 -23.75
CA LEU A 187 -5.03 -9.44 -23.17
C LEU A 187 -6.16 -9.17 -22.18
N ARG A 188 -5.97 -8.24 -21.23
CA ARG A 188 -7.01 -7.85 -20.26
C ARG A 188 -8.26 -7.30 -20.93
N ILE A 189 -8.12 -6.50 -21.98
CA ILE A 189 -9.27 -5.96 -22.73
C ILE A 189 -10.04 -7.10 -23.41
N ASN A 190 -9.33 -8.07 -23.99
CA ASN A 190 -9.94 -9.21 -24.66
C ASN A 190 -10.64 -10.15 -23.66
N ASP A 191 -10.01 -10.45 -22.52
CA ASP A 191 -10.60 -11.27 -21.47
C ASP A 191 -11.91 -10.67 -20.94
N LYS A 192 -11.94 -9.35 -20.71
CA LYS A 192 -13.17 -8.67 -20.27
C LYS A 192 -14.27 -8.70 -21.32
N LYS A 193 -13.93 -8.54 -22.60
CA LYS A 193 -14.90 -8.67 -23.70
C LYS A 193 -15.45 -10.10 -23.80
N LEU A 194 -14.59 -11.10 -23.62
CA LEU A 194 -14.99 -12.51 -23.59
C LEU A 194 -15.94 -12.77 -22.42
N GLN A 195 -15.62 -12.28 -21.22
CA GLN A 195 -16.49 -12.40 -20.04
C GLN A 195 -17.87 -11.75 -20.26
N PHE A 196 -17.92 -10.57 -20.87
CA PHE A 196 -19.19 -9.92 -21.24
C PHE A 196 -20.02 -10.82 -22.18
N ASN A 197 -19.40 -11.31 -23.26
CA ASN A 197 -20.08 -12.16 -24.24
C ASN A 197 -20.58 -13.47 -23.65
N GLU A 198 -19.78 -14.13 -22.80
CA GLU A 198 -20.17 -15.35 -22.11
C GLU A 198 -21.33 -15.13 -21.14
N THR A 199 -21.28 -14.03 -20.38
CA THR A 199 -22.32 -13.68 -19.41
C THR A 199 -23.63 -13.36 -20.11
N LEU A 200 -23.58 -12.54 -21.17
CA LEU A 200 -24.74 -12.23 -22.00
C LEU A 200 -25.35 -13.50 -22.61
N SER A 201 -24.52 -14.37 -23.16
CA SER A 201 -24.96 -15.64 -23.74
C SER A 201 -25.67 -16.52 -22.70
N LYS A 202 -25.11 -16.64 -21.49
CA LYS A 202 -25.71 -17.40 -20.38
C LYS A 202 -27.03 -16.79 -19.92
N LEU A 203 -27.13 -15.47 -19.83
CA LEU A 203 -28.36 -14.75 -19.46
C LEU A 203 -29.47 -14.96 -20.49
N ILE A 204 -29.16 -14.86 -21.79
CA ILE A 204 -30.16 -15.09 -22.85
C ILE A 204 -30.60 -16.55 -22.85
N LEU A 205 -29.67 -17.52 -22.79
CA LEU A 205 -30.01 -18.95 -22.73
C LEU A 205 -30.84 -19.28 -21.49
N GLY A 206 -30.49 -18.73 -20.33
CA GLY A 206 -31.25 -18.86 -19.10
C GLY A 206 -32.65 -18.27 -19.21
N GLY A 207 -32.77 -17.05 -19.74
CA GLY A 207 -34.04 -16.36 -19.93
C GLY A 207 -34.97 -17.05 -20.93
N LEU A 208 -34.43 -17.64 -22.00
CA LEU A 208 -35.19 -18.44 -22.98
C LEU A 208 -35.65 -19.78 -22.37
N ARG A 209 -34.77 -20.44 -21.60
CA ARG A 209 -35.09 -21.69 -20.90
C ARG A 209 -36.17 -21.50 -19.83
N LEU A 210 -36.11 -20.40 -19.06
CA LEU A 210 -37.13 -20.07 -18.05
C LEU A 210 -38.51 -19.82 -18.67
N ARG A 211 -38.56 -19.31 -19.91
CA ARG A 211 -39.78 -19.12 -20.68
C ARG A 211 -40.25 -20.39 -21.41
N GLY A 212 -39.54 -21.51 -21.25
CA GLY A 212 -39.89 -22.78 -21.88
C GLY A 212 -39.68 -22.81 -23.40
N ILE A 213 -38.84 -21.93 -23.96
CA ILE A 213 -38.55 -21.88 -25.40
C ILE A 213 -37.42 -22.86 -25.71
N PRO A 214 -37.69 -23.99 -26.39
CA PRO A 214 -36.67 -25.00 -26.65
C PRO A 214 -35.76 -24.59 -27.81
N ASN A 215 -34.50 -25.03 -27.75
CA ASN A 215 -33.48 -24.76 -28.76
C ASN A 215 -33.81 -25.36 -30.14
N THR A 216 -34.81 -26.25 -30.21
CA THR A 216 -35.30 -26.90 -31.43
C THR A 216 -36.33 -26.07 -32.19
N GLN A 217 -36.86 -24.99 -31.61
CA GLN A 217 -37.80 -24.12 -32.28
C GLN A 217 -37.09 -23.27 -33.35
N SER A 218 -37.65 -23.18 -34.56
CA SER A 218 -37.04 -22.43 -35.67
C SER A 218 -36.84 -20.94 -35.38
N SER A 219 -37.66 -20.36 -34.50
CA SER A 219 -37.56 -18.97 -34.05
C SER A 219 -36.49 -18.75 -32.96
N PHE A 220 -35.99 -19.81 -32.31
CA PHE A 220 -35.04 -19.72 -31.20
C PHE A 220 -33.77 -19.00 -31.60
N GLN A 221 -33.13 -19.43 -32.70
CA GLN A 221 -31.87 -18.81 -33.17
C GLN A 221 -32.06 -17.33 -33.54
N ARG A 222 -33.20 -16.99 -34.14
CA ARG A 222 -33.52 -15.61 -34.50
C ARG A 222 -33.73 -14.75 -33.25
N LEU A 223 -34.46 -15.25 -32.27
CA LEU A 223 -34.72 -14.56 -31.01
C LEU A 223 -33.46 -14.37 -30.18
N TYR A 224 -32.64 -15.42 -30.08
CA TYR A 224 -31.33 -15.38 -29.44
C TYR A 224 -30.45 -14.30 -30.08
N LYS A 225 -30.27 -14.35 -31.40
CA LYS A 225 -29.44 -13.39 -32.13
C LYS A 225 -29.95 -11.97 -31.97
N MET A 226 -31.26 -11.75 -32.12
CA MET A 226 -31.84 -10.41 -31.99
C MET A 226 -31.67 -9.84 -30.58
N THR A 227 -31.82 -10.67 -29.55
CA THR A 227 -31.60 -10.26 -28.15
C THR A 227 -30.13 -9.98 -27.86
N PHE A 228 -29.24 -10.79 -28.43
CA PHE A 228 -27.80 -10.60 -28.33
C PHE A 228 -27.36 -9.28 -28.96
N ASP A 229 -27.74 -9.04 -30.23
CA ASP A 229 -27.39 -7.84 -30.98
C ASP A 229 -27.97 -6.58 -30.32
N ALA A 230 -29.20 -6.64 -29.81
CA ALA A 230 -29.83 -5.52 -29.10
C ALA A 230 -29.15 -5.23 -27.75
N SER A 231 -28.73 -6.27 -27.02
CA SER A 231 -27.99 -6.10 -25.76
C SER A 231 -26.60 -5.50 -26.01
N GLU A 232 -25.87 -5.99 -27.02
CA GLU A 232 -24.58 -5.41 -27.42
C GLU A 232 -24.72 -3.94 -27.83
N PHE A 233 -25.83 -3.59 -28.50
CA PHE A 233 -26.11 -2.21 -28.88
C PHE A 233 -26.40 -1.29 -27.70
N THR A 234 -27.11 -1.75 -26.67
CA THR A 234 -27.36 -0.99 -25.44
C THR A 234 -26.05 -0.63 -24.75
N TYR A 235 -25.10 -1.56 -24.69
CA TYR A 235 -23.79 -1.38 -24.04
C TYR A 235 -22.67 -0.90 -24.97
N ARG A 236 -22.99 -0.46 -26.20
CA ARG A 236 -21.98 -0.10 -27.22
C ARG A 236 -20.97 0.95 -26.75
N ASP A 237 -21.41 1.93 -25.97
CA ASP A 237 -20.56 3.03 -25.52
C ASP A 237 -19.61 2.57 -24.41
N GLU A 238 -20.07 1.66 -23.55
CA GLU A 238 -19.28 1.04 -22.49
C GLU A 238 -18.27 0.04 -23.07
N LEU A 239 -18.69 -0.79 -24.03
CA LEU A 239 -17.81 -1.69 -24.78
C LEU A 239 -16.72 -0.93 -25.55
N LYS A 240 -17.06 0.22 -26.16
CA LYS A 240 -16.10 1.10 -26.86
C LYS A 240 -15.14 1.81 -25.91
N LYS A 241 -15.55 2.09 -24.67
CA LYS A 241 -14.66 2.63 -23.63
C LYS A 241 -13.78 1.53 -23.03
N MET A 242 -14.30 0.32 -22.86
CA MET A 242 -13.55 -0.87 -22.43
C MET A 242 -12.47 -1.24 -23.46
N SER A 243 -12.76 -1.16 -24.77
CA SER A 243 -11.77 -1.39 -25.83
C SER A 243 -10.66 -0.33 -25.85
N LYS A 244 -10.90 0.86 -25.30
CA LYS A 244 -9.90 1.93 -25.12
C LYS A 244 -9.10 1.78 -23.82
N GLY A 245 -9.44 0.80 -22.97
CA GLY A 245 -8.79 0.53 -21.71
C GLY A 245 -9.20 1.47 -20.57
N LEU A 246 -10.37 2.10 -20.65
CA LEU A 246 -10.97 2.79 -19.50
C LEU A 246 -11.63 1.78 -18.55
N PRO A 247 -11.60 2.02 -17.23
CA PRO A 247 -12.16 1.12 -16.22
C PRO A 247 -13.68 1.28 -16.11
N ILE A 248 -14.40 0.99 -17.19
CA ILE A 248 -15.87 0.94 -17.19
C ILE A 248 -16.24 -0.53 -17.36
N GLU A 249 -16.93 -1.05 -16.36
CA GLU A 249 -17.33 -2.45 -16.27
C GLU A 249 -18.85 -2.49 -16.31
N VAL A 250 -19.39 -3.24 -17.29
CA VAL A 250 -20.82 -3.51 -17.35
C VAL A 250 -21.15 -4.41 -16.16
N THR A 251 -21.96 -3.93 -15.22
CA THR A 251 -22.36 -4.74 -14.08
C THR A 251 -23.32 -5.85 -14.51
N PHE A 252 -23.23 -7.00 -13.85
CA PHE A 252 -24.08 -8.16 -14.13
C PHE A 252 -25.57 -7.80 -13.99
N GLU A 253 -25.91 -7.01 -12.98
CA GLU A 253 -27.28 -6.59 -12.67
C GLU A 253 -27.88 -5.80 -13.84
N SER A 254 -27.13 -4.82 -14.37
CA SER A 254 -27.61 -4.02 -15.50
C SER A 254 -27.83 -4.91 -16.73
N LEU A 255 -26.90 -5.83 -17.00
CA LEU A 255 -26.97 -6.72 -18.15
C LEU A 255 -28.16 -7.67 -18.02
N GLN A 256 -28.43 -8.19 -16.82
CA GLN A 256 -29.59 -9.01 -16.53
C GLN A 256 -30.91 -8.25 -16.75
N GLU A 257 -31.01 -7.02 -16.26
CA GLU A 257 -32.19 -6.18 -16.47
C GLU A 257 -32.42 -5.90 -17.96
N THR A 258 -31.36 -5.59 -18.71
CA THR A 258 -31.44 -5.35 -20.16
C THR A 258 -31.93 -6.58 -20.91
N VAL A 259 -31.36 -7.75 -20.61
CA VAL A 259 -31.79 -9.02 -21.24
C VAL A 259 -33.24 -9.32 -20.90
N GLU A 260 -33.67 -9.08 -19.66
CA GLU A 260 -35.06 -9.32 -19.24
C GLU A 260 -36.03 -8.38 -19.96
N ILE A 261 -35.71 -7.09 -20.10
CA ILE A 261 -36.52 -6.13 -20.85
C ILE A 261 -36.66 -6.55 -22.31
N LEU A 262 -35.55 -6.93 -22.95
CA LEU A 262 -35.54 -7.34 -24.36
C LEU A 262 -36.29 -8.65 -24.57
N LEU A 263 -36.08 -9.64 -23.71
CA LEU A 263 -36.81 -10.90 -23.79
C LEU A 263 -38.30 -10.67 -23.54
N ARG A 264 -38.70 -9.87 -22.55
CA ARG A 264 -40.09 -9.51 -22.31
C ARG A 264 -40.73 -8.85 -23.53
N LEU A 265 -40.02 -7.92 -24.18
CA LEU A 265 -40.49 -7.25 -25.39
C LEU A 265 -40.65 -8.22 -26.56
N PHE A 266 -39.67 -9.10 -26.79
CA PHE A 266 -39.64 -9.98 -27.97
C PHE A 266 -40.45 -11.26 -27.81
N THR A 267 -40.64 -11.76 -26.58
CA THR A 267 -41.48 -12.94 -26.32
C THR A 267 -42.90 -12.57 -25.92
N LYS A 268 -43.22 -11.27 -25.81
CA LYS A 268 -44.54 -10.71 -25.50
C LYS A 268 -45.27 -11.56 -24.43
N SER A 269 -44.70 -11.59 -23.23
CA SER A 269 -45.32 -12.13 -22.03
C SER A 269 -45.85 -11.02 -21.13
#